data_AF-A0A950EHZ6-F1
#
_entry.id   AF-A0A950EHZ6-F1
#
_cell.length_a   1.000
_cell.length_b   1.000
_cell.length_c   1.000
_cell.angle_alpha   90.00
_cell.angle_beta   90.00
_cell.angle_gamma   90.00
#
_symmetry.space_group_name_H-M   'P 1'
#
loop_
_entity.id
_entity.type
_entity.pdbx_description
1 polymer ?
#
loop_
_entity_poly.entity_id
_entity_poly.type
_entity_poly.pdbx_seq_one_letter_code
_entity_poly.pdbx_strand_id
1 'polypeptide(L)'
;MSTLAPPVRPAKARSPRHGTCKLRVFINSDLYSIKRQPAPARGARHWHLKKLTGERAGAVYAVTRAGGLTSCTCPDHRNNKFSCKHIKALVALGVISGRTRPAPAPAIEAPRSPAARATAAAIVARAAQLGTAAARQEGGAL
;
A
#
# COMPACT_ATOMS: atom_id res chain seq x y z
N MET A 1 17.63 59.81 41.30
CA MET A 1 16.57 58.78 41.22
C MET A 1 17.05 57.70 40.27
N SER A 2 17.75 56.67 40.76
CA SER A 2 18.31 55.60 39.92
C SER A 2 17.27 54.53 39.66
N THR A 3 16.86 54.36 38.40
CA THR A 3 15.91 53.34 37.97
C THR A 3 16.66 52.02 37.77
N LEU A 4 16.44 51.05 38.66
CA LEU A 4 16.96 49.68 38.51
C LEU A 4 16.22 48.96 37.37
N ALA A 5 16.96 48.45 36.39
CA ALA A 5 16.40 47.64 35.31
C ALA A 5 15.93 46.27 35.83
N PRO A 6 14.79 45.74 35.33
CA PRO A 6 14.26 44.47 35.79
C PRO A 6 15.14 43.27 35.37
N PRO A 7 15.16 42.18 36.15
CA PRO A 7 15.99 41.02 35.88
C PRO A 7 15.56 40.32 34.59
N VAL A 8 16.50 40.21 33.64
CA VAL A 8 16.31 39.50 32.36
C VAL A 8 16.22 38.00 32.63
N ARG A 9 15.04 37.40 32.41
CA ARG A 9 14.88 35.94 32.46
C ARG A 9 15.63 35.30 31.27
N PRO A 10 16.47 34.28 31.49
CA PRO A 10 17.16 33.61 30.40
C PRO A 10 16.15 32.95 29.45
N ALA A 11 16.33 33.17 28.15
CA ALA A 11 15.49 32.57 27.13
C ALA A 11 15.66 31.04 27.16
N LYS A 12 14.54 30.31 27.25
CA LYS A 12 14.52 28.84 27.27
C LYS A 12 15.14 28.34 25.95
N ALA A 13 16.24 27.60 26.04
CA ALA A 13 16.88 27.00 24.87
C ALA A 13 15.86 26.16 24.09
N ARG A 14 15.63 26.50 22.81
CA ARG A 14 14.74 25.73 21.96
C ARG A 14 15.39 24.37 21.72
N SER A 15 14.69 23.29 22.06
CA SER A 15 15.10 21.93 21.73
C SER A 15 15.40 21.80 20.23
N PRO A 16 16.40 21.00 19.82
CA PRO A 16 16.66 20.74 18.41
C PRO A 16 15.38 20.27 17.73
N ARG A 17 14.89 21.03 16.75
CA ARG A 17 13.72 20.62 15.98
C ARG A 17 14.19 19.65 14.92
N HIS A 18 13.87 18.37 15.06
CA HIS A 18 13.99 17.43 13.96
C HIS A 18 13.14 17.98 12.79
N GLY A 19 13.73 18.06 11.60
CA GLY A 19 13.06 18.61 10.42
C GLY A 19 11.79 17.83 10.03
N THR A 20 11.09 18.30 8.99
CA THR A 20 9.94 17.57 8.45
C THR A 20 10.41 16.45 7.51
N CYS A 21 10.00 15.21 7.80
CA CYS A 21 10.22 14.08 6.89
C CYS A 21 9.25 14.14 5.70
N LYS A 22 9.71 13.80 4.50
CA LYS A 22 8.89 13.67 3.29
C LYS A 22 8.78 12.20 2.91
N LEU A 23 7.56 11.68 2.79
CA LEU A 23 7.32 10.31 2.34
C LEU A 23 7.04 10.29 0.83
N ARG A 24 7.83 9.49 0.11
CA ARG A 24 7.65 9.21 -1.32
C ARG A 24 7.62 7.70 -1.54
N VAL A 25 6.82 7.25 -2.50
CA VAL A 25 6.67 5.84 -2.83
C VAL A 25 6.58 5.66 -4.34
N PHE A 26 7.13 4.56 -4.84
CA PHE A 26 6.90 4.11 -6.21
C PHE A 26 5.71 3.14 -6.26
N ILE A 27 4.75 3.42 -7.14
CA ILE A 27 3.58 2.56 -7.38
C ILE A 27 3.52 2.30 -8.88
N ASN A 28 3.80 1.05 -9.29
CA ASN A 28 3.95 0.66 -10.71
C ASN A 28 4.88 1.60 -11.48
N SER A 29 6.12 1.76 -11.00
CA SER A 29 7.17 2.61 -11.61
C SER A 29 6.93 4.12 -11.59
N ASP A 30 5.74 4.58 -11.20
CA ASP A 30 5.45 5.99 -11.02
C ASP A 30 5.74 6.44 -9.59
N LEU A 31 6.40 7.59 -9.44
CA LEU A 31 6.70 8.19 -8.15
C LEU A 31 5.51 9.00 -7.63
N TYR A 32 5.17 8.79 -6.35
CA TYR A 32 4.13 9.52 -5.65
C TYR A 32 4.67 10.16 -4.38
N SER A 33 4.20 11.36 -4.06
CA SER A 33 4.38 11.99 -2.75
C SER A 33 3.14 11.75 -1.90
N ILE A 34 3.35 11.28 -0.67
CA ILE A 34 2.27 11.07 0.30
C ILE A 34 2.30 12.21 1.32
N LYS A 35 1.14 12.83 1.56
CA LYS A 35 0.99 13.82 2.63
C LYS A 35 -0.30 13.57 3.39
N ARG A 36 -0.21 13.44 4.72
CA ARG A 36 -1.39 13.40 5.58
C ARG A 36 -2.05 14.78 5.59
N GLN A 37 -3.36 14.80 5.45
CA GLN A 37 -4.18 16.01 5.50
C GLN A 37 -5.06 16.01 6.75
N PRO A 38 -5.54 17.19 7.17
CA PRO A 38 -6.64 17.28 8.13
C PRO A 38 -7.83 16.42 7.65
N ALA A 39 -8.41 15.66 8.56
CA ALA A 39 -9.53 14.80 8.21
C ALA A 39 -10.84 15.61 8.19
N PRO A 40 -11.75 15.33 7.24
CA PRO A 40 -13.01 16.07 7.12
C PRO A 40 -14.00 15.76 8.25
N ALA A 41 -13.81 14.65 8.98
CA ALA A 41 -14.68 14.23 10.07
C ALA A 41 -13.85 13.71 11.26
N ARG A 42 -14.42 13.81 12.47
CA ARG A 42 -13.78 13.33 13.70
C ARG A 42 -13.54 11.82 13.62
N GLY A 43 -12.30 11.40 13.87
CA GLY A 43 -11.89 9.99 13.80
C GLY A 43 -11.59 9.47 12.38
N ALA A 44 -11.84 10.26 11.34
CA ALA A 44 -11.38 9.94 10.00
C ALA A 44 -9.87 10.21 9.86
N ARG A 45 -9.24 9.55 8.90
CA ARG A 45 -7.88 9.86 8.47
C ARG A 45 -7.87 10.10 6.97
N HIS A 46 -7.12 11.11 6.54
CA HIS A 46 -7.11 11.56 5.16
C HIS A 46 -5.68 11.76 4.66
N TRP A 47 -5.40 11.30 3.45
CA TRP A 47 -4.10 11.41 2.80
C TRP A 47 -4.25 11.85 1.35
N HIS A 48 -3.35 12.72 0.91
CA HIS A 48 -3.17 13.07 -0.49
C HIS A 48 -1.98 12.32 -1.06
N LEU A 49 -2.19 11.68 -2.20
CA LEU A 49 -1.17 11.07 -3.03
C LEU A 49 -1.03 11.92 -4.29
N LYS A 50 0.05 12.68 -4.38
CA LYS A 50 0.37 13.46 -5.57
C LYS A 50 1.29 12.63 -6.47
N LYS A 51 0.85 12.35 -7.70
CA LYS A 51 1.70 11.72 -8.71
C LYS A 51 2.77 12.71 -9.15
N LEU A 52 4.04 12.31 -9.13
CA LEU A 52 5.17 13.16 -9.50
C LEU A 52 5.73 12.84 -10.89
N THR A 53 5.54 11.63 -11.40
CA THR A 53 6.07 11.19 -12.70
C THR A 53 5.01 10.48 -13.56
N GLY A 54 5.30 10.28 -14.85
CA GLY A 54 4.46 9.55 -15.80
C GLY A 54 3.32 10.38 -16.41
N GLU A 55 2.44 9.70 -17.15
CA GLU A 55 1.39 10.30 -18.02
C GLU A 55 0.42 11.27 -17.32
N ARG A 56 0.26 11.15 -15.99
CA ARG A 56 -0.62 11.99 -15.17
C ARG A 56 0.13 12.70 -14.04
N ALA A 57 1.39 13.09 -14.29
CA ALA A 57 2.17 13.86 -13.33
C ALA A 57 1.40 15.12 -12.90
N GLY A 58 1.38 15.38 -11.58
CA GLY A 58 0.59 16.46 -10.99
C GLY A 58 -0.78 16.03 -10.46
N ALA A 59 -1.34 14.90 -10.91
CA ALA A 59 -2.63 14.42 -10.42
C ALA A 59 -2.58 14.12 -8.91
N VAL A 60 -3.66 14.48 -8.20
CA VAL A 60 -3.81 14.25 -6.77
C VAL A 60 -4.96 13.29 -6.51
N TYR A 61 -4.66 12.19 -5.82
CA TYR A 61 -5.64 11.22 -5.38
C TYR A 61 -5.80 11.31 -3.87
N ALA A 62 -7.04 11.42 -3.41
CA ALA A 62 -7.36 11.48 -2.00
C ALA A 62 -7.71 10.08 -1.51
N VAL A 63 -7.13 9.66 -0.40
CA VAL A 63 -7.48 8.42 0.30
C VAL A 63 -8.05 8.80 1.65
N THR A 64 -9.26 8.33 1.93
CA THR A 64 -9.95 8.59 3.19
C THR A 64 -10.24 7.28 3.88
N ARG A 65 -10.00 7.24 5.19
CA ARG A 65 -10.42 6.14 6.05
C ARG A 65 -11.38 6.66 7.11
N ALA A 66 -12.60 6.14 7.15
CA ALA A 66 -13.62 6.50 8.11
C ALA A 66 -14.45 5.25 8.46
N GLY A 67 -14.74 5.02 9.74
CA GLY A 67 -15.60 3.91 10.18
C GLY A 67 -15.12 2.52 9.73
N GLY A 68 -13.82 2.31 9.56
CA GLY A 68 -13.25 1.05 9.05
C GLY A 68 -13.27 0.89 7.52
N LEU A 69 -13.98 1.75 6.79
CA LEU A 69 -13.97 1.79 5.33
C LEU A 69 -12.82 2.66 4.83
N THR A 70 -12.19 2.23 3.73
CA THR A 70 -11.16 2.99 3.03
C THR A 70 -11.63 3.29 1.60
N SER A 71 -11.68 4.56 1.23
CA SER A 71 -12.06 5.03 -0.10
C SER A 71 -10.92 5.79 -0.77
N CYS A 72 -10.88 5.75 -2.09
CA CYS A 72 -9.93 6.51 -2.90
C CYS A 72 -10.62 7.23 -4.05
N THR A 73 -10.20 8.46 -4.37
CA THR A 73 -10.78 9.24 -5.48
C THR A 73 -10.25 8.85 -6.87
N CYS A 74 -9.36 7.85 -6.96
CA CYS A 74 -8.79 7.46 -8.25
C CYS A 74 -9.85 6.75 -9.14
N PRO A 75 -9.75 6.88 -10.48
CA PRO A 75 -10.68 6.24 -11.41
C PRO A 75 -10.82 4.73 -11.19
N ASP A 76 -9.70 4.04 -10.94
CA ASP A 76 -9.69 2.59 -10.69
C ASP A 76 -10.55 2.19 -9.47
N HIS A 77 -10.61 3.02 -8.43
CA HIS A 77 -11.42 2.73 -7.25
C HIS A 77 -12.91 2.93 -7.55
N ARG A 78 -13.25 3.94 -8.35
CA ARG A 78 -14.63 4.18 -8.80
C ARG A 78 -15.14 3.01 -9.65
N ASN A 79 -14.28 2.44 -10.49
CA ASN A 79 -14.64 1.34 -11.38
C ASN A 79 -14.64 -0.03 -10.69
N ASN A 80 -13.62 -0.32 -9.86
CA ASN A 80 -13.45 -1.63 -9.20
C ASN A 80 -14.05 -1.70 -7.79
N LYS A 81 -14.80 -0.66 -7.40
CA LYS A 81 -15.60 -0.48 -6.18
C LYS A 81 -14.89 -0.57 -4.82
N PHE A 82 -13.77 -1.30 -4.65
CA PHE A 82 -13.16 -1.50 -3.32
C PHE A 82 -11.63 -1.70 -3.28
N SER A 83 -10.94 -1.82 -4.41
CA SER A 83 -9.47 -1.95 -4.39
C SER A 83 -8.81 -1.17 -5.52
N CYS A 84 -7.80 -0.39 -5.16
CA CYS A 84 -6.93 0.30 -6.11
C CYS A 84 -5.49 0.20 -5.66
N LYS A 85 -4.55 0.38 -6.60
CA LYS A 85 -3.10 0.34 -6.32
C LYS A 85 -2.69 1.30 -5.21
N HIS A 86 -3.35 2.45 -5.10
CA HIS A 86 -3.07 3.44 -4.06
C HIS A 86 -3.38 2.91 -2.65
N ILE A 87 -4.56 2.33 -2.44
CA ILE A 87 -4.95 1.75 -1.15
C ILE A 87 -4.01 0.59 -0.80
N LYS A 88 -3.74 -0.31 -1.76
CA LYS A 88 -2.83 -1.45 -1.56
C LYS A 88 -1.42 -0.99 -1.16
N ALA A 89 -0.88 0.03 -1.82
CA ALA A 89 0.42 0.61 -1.47
C ALA A 89 0.43 1.22 -0.06
N LEU A 90 -0.61 1.96 0.34
CA LEU A 90 -0.68 2.53 1.69
C LEU A 90 -0.83 1.46 2.78
N VAL A 91 -1.51 0.34 2.49
CA VAL A 91 -1.57 -0.82 3.39
C VAL A 91 -0.19 -1.45 3.53
N ALA A 92 0.51 -1.69 2.41
CA ALA A 92 1.84 -2.29 2.41
C ALA A 92 2.87 -1.42 3.16
N LEU A 93 2.75 -0.10 3.05
CA LEU A 93 3.58 0.85 3.81
C LEU A 93 3.19 0.97 5.31
N GLY A 94 2.13 0.30 5.76
CA GLY A 94 1.63 0.42 7.12
C GLY A 94 1.00 1.79 7.46
N VAL A 95 0.79 2.66 6.47
CA VAL A 95 0.18 3.99 6.67
C VAL A 95 -1.31 3.86 7.05
N ILE A 96 -1.97 2.83 6.51
CA ILE A 96 -3.34 2.45 6.85
C ILE A 96 -3.39 0.99 7.27
N SER A 97 -4.20 0.65 8.27
CA SER A 97 -4.32 -0.73 8.74
C SER A 97 -5.14 -1.59 7.79
N GLY A 98 -4.58 -2.71 7.32
CA GLY A 98 -5.12 -3.59 6.29
C GLY A 98 -6.38 -4.39 6.63
N ARG A 99 -7.34 -3.86 7.40
CA ARG A 99 -8.70 -4.43 7.44
C ARG A 99 -9.49 -3.97 6.21
N THR A 100 -8.98 -4.25 5.01
CA THR A 100 -9.90 -4.58 3.91
C THR A 100 -10.49 -5.92 4.31
N ARG A 101 -11.80 -5.98 4.60
CA ARG A 101 -12.51 -7.27 4.69
C ARG A 101 -12.04 -8.08 3.47
N PRO A 102 -11.34 -9.20 3.64
CA PRO A 102 -10.98 -10.01 2.50
C PRO A 102 -12.30 -10.31 1.80
N ALA A 103 -12.39 -10.02 0.49
CA ALA A 103 -13.37 -10.74 -0.31
C ALA A 103 -13.11 -12.22 0.02
N PRO A 104 -14.14 -13.01 0.38
CA PRO A 104 -13.93 -14.44 0.58
C PRO A 104 -13.13 -14.91 -0.62
N ALA A 105 -11.98 -15.55 -0.37
CA ALA A 105 -11.24 -16.21 -1.44
C ALA A 105 -12.29 -16.98 -2.25
N PRO A 106 -12.27 -16.94 -3.60
CA PRO A 106 -13.15 -17.82 -4.34
C PRO A 106 -12.90 -19.20 -3.76
N ALA A 107 -13.93 -19.79 -3.16
CA ALA A 107 -13.83 -21.12 -2.63
C ALA A 107 -13.39 -21.95 -3.82
N ILE A 108 -12.12 -22.39 -3.82
CA ILE A 108 -11.68 -23.41 -4.74
C ILE A 108 -12.47 -24.62 -4.28
N GLU A 109 -13.62 -24.79 -4.90
CA GLU A 109 -14.57 -25.83 -4.56
C GLU A 109 -13.82 -27.14 -4.78
N ALA A 110 -13.48 -27.80 -3.67
CA ALA A 110 -12.80 -29.07 -3.75
C ALA A 110 -13.64 -29.97 -4.66
N PRO A 111 -13.03 -30.63 -5.66
CA PRO A 111 -13.78 -31.43 -6.62
C PRO A 111 -14.69 -32.42 -5.86
N ARG A 112 -16.01 -32.21 -6.00
CA ARG A 112 -17.04 -32.91 -5.23
C ARG A 112 -17.19 -34.38 -5.65
N SER A 113 -16.73 -34.73 -6.85
CA SER A 113 -16.80 -36.10 -7.38
C SER A 113 -15.44 -36.81 -7.35
N PRO A 114 -15.41 -38.15 -7.15
CA PRO A 114 -14.18 -38.95 -7.27
C PRO A 114 -13.50 -38.79 -8.64
N ALA A 115 -14.28 -38.67 -9.71
CA ALA A 115 -13.77 -38.45 -11.06
C ALA A 115 -13.03 -37.10 -11.19
N ALA A 116 -13.59 -36.01 -10.65
CA ALA A 116 -12.96 -34.71 -10.68
C ALA A 116 -11.68 -34.65 -9.83
N ARG A 117 -11.61 -35.42 -8.73
CA ARG A 117 -10.39 -35.60 -7.93
C ARG A 117 -9.30 -36.34 -8.71
N ALA A 118 -9.66 -37.41 -9.42
CA ALA A 118 -8.72 -38.18 -10.24
C ALA A 118 -8.12 -37.33 -11.38
N THR A 119 -8.96 -36.54 -12.06
CA THR A 119 -8.50 -35.63 -13.12
C THR A 119 -7.55 -34.56 -12.57
N ALA A 120 -7.87 -33.94 -11.43
CA ALA A 120 -6.99 -32.96 -10.80
C ALA A 120 -5.64 -33.58 -10.40
N ALA A 121 -5.65 -34.79 -9.83
CA ALA A 121 -4.43 -35.51 -9.47
C ALA A 121 -3.57 -35.85 -10.70
N ALA A 122 -4.19 -36.26 -11.82
CA ALA A 122 -3.48 -36.54 -13.07
C ALA A 122 -2.82 -35.28 -13.66
N ILE A 123 -3.49 -34.12 -13.60
CA ILE A 123 -2.93 -32.84 -14.06
C ILE A 123 -1.71 -32.45 -13.21
N VAL A 124 -1.81 -32.58 -11.88
CA VAL A 124 -0.71 -32.29 -10.95
C VAL A 124 0.48 -33.24 -11.19
N ALA A 125 0.22 -34.54 -11.39
CA ALA A 125 1.26 -35.52 -11.69
C ALA A 125 1.98 -35.24 -13.02
N ARG A 126 1.23 -34.85 -14.07
CA ARG A 126 1.80 -34.46 -15.36
C ARG A 126 2.66 -33.20 -15.23
N ALA A 127 2.21 -32.21 -14.47
CA ALA A 127 2.99 -30.99 -14.23
C ALA A 127 4.31 -31.28 -13.50
N ALA A 128 4.30 -32.20 -12.52
CA ALA A 128 5.51 -32.64 -11.82
C ALA A 128 6.50 -33.38 -12.75
N GLN A 129 6.00 -34.19 -13.68
CA GLN A 129 6.82 -34.88 -14.69
C GLN A 129 7.44 -33.89 -15.70
N LEU A 130 6.70 -32.85 -16.10
CA LEU A 130 7.21 -31.81 -17.00
C LEU A 130 8.24 -30.90 -16.30
N GLY A 131 8.05 -30.61 -15.01
CA GLY A 131 8.98 -29.80 -14.22
C GLY A 131 10.32 -30.49 -13.91
N THR A 132 10.38 -31.82 -13.99
CA THR A 132 11.61 -32.60 -13.72
C THR A 132 12.47 -32.84 -14.97
N ALA A 133 11.92 -32.69 -16.19
CA ALA A 133 12.65 -32.91 -17.43
C ALA A 133 13.63 -31.78 -17.79
N ALA A 134 13.41 -30.55 -17.32
CA ALA A 134 14.24 -29.39 -17.66
C ALA A 134 15.56 -29.28 -16.88
N ALA A 135 15.76 -30.08 -15.82
CA ALA A 135 16.93 -29.95 -14.93
C ALA A 135 18.11 -30.90 -15.27
N ARG A 136 18.09 -31.64 -16.38
CA ARG A 136 19.12 -32.65 -16.73
C ARG A 136 19.99 -32.35 -17.96
N GLN A 137 19.90 -31.16 -18.56
CA GLN A 137 20.68 -30.83 -19.78
C GLN A 137 21.67 -29.67 -19.65
N GLU A 138 22.17 -29.35 -18.46
CA GLU A 138 23.36 -28.48 -18.34
C GLU A 138 24.42 -29.17 -17.48
N GLY A 139 25.26 -29.97 -18.16
CA GLY A 139 26.34 -30.70 -17.53
C GLY A 139 27.05 -31.63 -18.49
N GLY A 140 27.78 -31.07 -19.47
CA GLY A 140 28.75 -31.84 -20.25
C GLY A 140 29.08 -31.28 -21.62
N ALA A 141 30.12 -30.44 -21.70
CA ALA A 141 31.25 -30.61 -22.62
C ALA A 141 32.27 -29.49 -22.36
N LEU A 142 33.52 -29.93 -22.16
CA LEU A 142 34.76 -29.16 -22.16
C LEU A 142 35.01 -28.52 -23.53
#